data_AF-A0A133XMV8-F1
#
_entry.id   AF-A0A133XMV8-F1
#
_cell.length_a   1.000
_cell.length_b   1.000
_cell.length_c   1.000
_cell.angle_alpha   90.00
_cell.angle_beta   90.00
_cell.angle_gamma   90.00
#
_symmetry.space_group_name_H-M   'P 1'
#
loop_
_entity.id
_entity.type
_entity.pdbx_description
1 polymer ?
#
loop_
_entity_poly.entity_id
_entity_poly.type
_entity_poly.pdbx_seq_one_letter_code
_entity_poly.pdbx_strand_id
1 'polypeptide(L)'
;MPLPTALADVLARGDVWRGDTLATLPESAIPSGHPELDAELPGGGWPRGNLTEILVDRSGFGEMSLLLPALASLSNAGGWLALVAPPWMPHAPAWAAAGLALERLVVLPAGKQTAWSVEQLLACGGFAGVLAWPGAGIDARALRRLQVAAEGRPVFACLWRSTAAAASPSPAPLRLELAAAENSLSVRILKRRGRPAAQPLHLSLPRPGRSVRALAGPALSPAAARSAALAAVA
;
A
#
# COMPACT_ATOMS: atom_id res chain seq x y z
N MET A 1 -37.12 11.05 28.61
CA MET A 1 -35.84 11.79 28.78
C MET A 1 -34.72 10.76 28.72
N PRO A 2 -33.83 10.75 27.72
CA PRO A 2 -32.67 9.87 27.75
C PRO A 2 -31.77 10.28 28.92
N LEU A 3 -31.33 9.30 29.72
CA LEU A 3 -30.44 9.54 30.86
C LEU A 3 -29.08 10.09 30.37
N PRO A 4 -28.46 11.04 31.09
CA PRO A 4 -27.14 11.53 30.73
C PRO A 4 -26.15 10.37 30.75
N THR A 5 -25.61 10.04 29.57
CA THR A 5 -24.59 9.00 29.44
C THR A 5 -23.31 9.49 30.10
N ALA A 6 -22.74 8.72 31.02
CA ALA A 6 -21.50 9.12 31.67
C ALA A 6 -20.38 9.19 30.63
N LEU A 7 -19.50 10.19 30.73
CA LEU A 7 -18.37 10.34 29.82
C LEU A 7 -17.53 9.06 29.75
N ALA A 8 -17.39 8.34 30.86
CA ALA A 8 -16.69 7.05 30.91
C ALA A 8 -17.33 6.01 29.99
N ASP A 9 -18.66 5.95 29.92
CA ASP A 9 -19.40 4.99 29.07
C ASP A 9 -19.30 5.36 27.59
N VAL A 10 -19.25 6.66 27.27
CA VAL A 10 -18.99 7.14 25.90
C VAL A 10 -17.54 6.82 25.50
N LEU A 11 -16.58 7.11 26.36
CA LEU A 11 -15.15 6.82 26.16
C LEU A 11 -14.79 5.33 26.23
N ALA A 12 -15.71 4.45 26.62
CA ALA A 12 -15.54 3.00 26.62
C ALA A 12 -16.04 2.36 25.31
N ARG A 13 -16.74 3.12 24.45
CA ARG A 13 -17.19 2.63 23.15
C ARG A 13 -15.99 2.55 22.19
N GLY A 14 -15.92 1.48 21.40
CA GLY A 14 -14.82 1.25 20.45
C GLY A 14 -14.76 2.24 19.27
N ASP A 15 -15.81 3.05 19.08
CA ASP A 15 -15.89 4.14 18.11
C ASP A 15 -15.43 5.50 18.69
N VAL A 16 -15.18 5.58 20.00
CA VAL A 16 -14.72 6.80 20.67
C VAL A 16 -13.23 6.68 21.00
N TRP A 17 -12.42 7.44 20.26
CA TRP A 17 -10.97 7.44 20.40
C TRP A 17 -10.48 8.44 21.46
N ARG A 18 -9.55 8.00 22.32
CA ARG A 18 -8.87 8.84 23.32
C ARG A 18 -7.54 9.36 22.76
N GLY A 19 -7.39 10.69 22.79
CA GLY A 19 -6.28 11.43 22.17
C GLY A 19 -4.86 10.99 22.51
N ASP A 20 -4.68 10.41 23.70
CA ASP A 20 -3.40 10.09 24.32
C ASP A 20 -2.97 8.62 24.16
N THR A 21 -3.77 7.80 23.48
CA THR A 21 -3.53 6.35 23.35
C THR A 21 -3.70 5.93 21.90
N LEU A 22 -2.83 5.05 21.39
CA LEU A 22 -3.05 4.42 20.07
C LEU A 22 -4.39 3.68 20.11
N ALA A 23 -5.25 3.91 19.13
CA ALA A 23 -6.56 3.28 19.10
C ALA A 23 -6.42 1.75 19.00
N THR A 24 -6.91 1.01 20.00
CA THR A 24 -7.06 -0.44 19.93
C THR A 24 -8.39 -0.76 19.25
N LEU A 25 -8.40 -0.81 17.93
CA LEU A 25 -9.58 -1.29 17.19
C LEU A 25 -9.59 -2.82 17.24
N PRO A 26 -10.71 -3.46 17.59
CA PRO A 26 -10.83 -4.93 17.60
C PRO A 26 -10.87 -5.57 16.20
N GLU A 27 -10.63 -4.81 15.12
CA GLU A 27 -10.37 -5.36 13.79
C GLU A 27 -8.87 -5.64 13.65
N SER A 28 -8.52 -6.92 13.44
CA SER A 28 -7.14 -7.41 13.29
C SER A 28 -6.35 -6.52 12.33
N ALA A 29 -5.42 -5.70 12.84
CA ALA A 29 -4.48 -4.98 12.00
C ALA A 29 -3.67 -5.99 11.16
N ILE A 30 -3.29 -5.60 9.95
CA ILE A 30 -2.50 -6.48 9.07
C ILE A 30 -1.02 -6.15 9.32
N PRO A 31 -0.19 -7.10 9.79
CA PRO A 31 1.23 -6.83 10.01
C PRO A 31 1.87 -6.22 8.76
N SER A 32 2.65 -5.16 8.92
CA SER A 32 3.34 -4.54 7.78
C SER A 32 4.54 -5.35 7.30
N GLY A 33 5.04 -6.27 8.14
CA GLY A 33 6.30 -6.97 7.91
C GLY A 33 7.52 -6.16 8.37
N HIS A 34 7.30 -4.98 8.95
CA HIS A 34 8.31 -4.07 9.47
C HIS A 34 8.00 -3.74 10.93
N PRO A 35 8.68 -4.39 11.90
CA PRO A 35 8.39 -4.21 13.32
C PRO A 35 8.46 -2.75 13.78
N GLU A 36 9.36 -1.96 13.19
CA GLU A 36 9.52 -0.53 13.49
C GLU A 36 8.29 0.28 13.06
N LEU A 37 7.65 -0.10 11.94
CA LEU A 37 6.42 0.53 11.50
C LEU A 37 5.22 0.03 12.31
N ASP A 38 5.13 -1.27 12.57
CA ASP A 38 4.04 -1.88 13.33
C ASP A 38 3.94 -1.27 14.75
N ALA A 39 5.07 -0.97 15.39
CA ALA A 39 5.12 -0.28 16.69
C ALA A 39 4.50 1.13 16.67
N GLU A 40 4.53 1.80 15.51
CA GLU A 40 3.99 3.14 15.32
C GLU A 40 2.57 3.14 14.71
N LEU A 41 2.07 2.00 14.23
CA LEU A 41 0.72 1.94 13.67
C LEU A 41 -0.31 1.57 14.75
N PRO A 42 -1.47 2.26 14.81
CA PRO A 42 -2.53 1.89 15.74
C PRO A 42 -2.98 0.43 15.52
N GLY A 43 -2.96 -0.38 16.57
CA GLY A 43 -3.29 -1.80 16.49
C GLY A 43 -2.15 -2.72 16.02
N GLY A 44 -0.93 -2.20 15.80
CA GLY A 44 0.24 -3.04 15.50
C GLY A 44 0.39 -3.43 14.02
N GLY A 45 -0.16 -2.65 13.10
CA GLY A 45 -0.07 -2.91 11.66
C GLY A 45 -0.98 -2.02 10.81
N TRP A 46 -1.13 -2.35 9.54
CA TRP A 46 -2.02 -1.65 8.61
C TRP A 46 -3.48 -1.75 9.07
N PRO A 47 -4.20 -0.61 9.15
CA PRO A 47 -5.59 -0.62 9.56
C PRO A 47 -6.48 -1.25 8.49
N ARG A 48 -7.44 -2.06 8.94
CA ARG A 48 -8.58 -2.48 8.13
C ARG A 48 -9.73 -1.49 8.34
N GLY A 49 -10.69 -1.52 7.42
CA GLY A 49 -11.93 -0.78 7.57
C GLY A 49 -11.77 0.72 7.54
N ASN A 50 -10.67 1.22 6.95
CA ASN A 50 -10.37 2.64 6.87
C ASN A 50 -9.47 2.92 5.67
N LEU A 51 -9.50 4.16 5.19
CA LEU A 51 -8.63 4.64 4.15
C LEU A 51 -7.24 4.95 4.70
N THR A 52 -6.21 4.40 4.06
CA THR A 52 -4.81 4.78 4.25
C THR A 52 -4.35 5.61 3.05
N GLU A 53 -3.67 6.73 3.29
CA GLU A 53 -2.99 7.47 2.24
C GLU A 53 -1.48 7.30 2.32
N ILE A 54 -0.87 6.99 1.18
CA ILE A 54 0.56 6.96 0.98
C ILE A 54 0.91 8.08 0.00
N LEU A 55 1.66 9.06 0.50
CA LEU A 55 2.06 10.23 -0.24
C LEU A 55 3.49 10.07 -0.76
N VAL A 56 3.65 10.14 -2.08
CA VAL A 56 4.94 9.93 -2.75
C VAL A 56 4.93 10.65 -4.11
N ASP A 57 6.03 11.31 -4.48
CA ASP A 57 6.17 11.97 -5.79
C ASP A 57 7.14 11.28 -6.73
N ARG A 58 8.08 10.49 -6.18
CA ARG A 58 9.07 9.76 -6.97
C ARG A 58 8.79 8.28 -6.87
N SER A 59 8.71 7.61 -8.00
CA SER A 59 8.64 6.15 -8.06
C SER A 59 10.03 5.55 -8.22
N GLY A 60 10.20 4.29 -7.82
CA GLY A 60 11.36 3.48 -8.19
C GLY A 60 12.41 3.25 -7.10
N PHE A 61 12.09 3.52 -5.82
CA PHE A 61 12.98 3.14 -4.70
C PHE A 61 12.46 1.95 -3.88
N GLY A 62 11.35 1.35 -4.31
CA GLY A 62 10.79 0.15 -3.68
C GLY A 62 9.66 0.48 -2.72
N GLU A 63 8.99 1.61 -2.91
CA GLU A 63 7.81 2.03 -2.15
C GLU A 63 6.73 0.92 -2.09
N MET A 64 6.55 0.17 -3.17
CA MET A 64 5.65 -0.99 -3.18
C MET A 64 6.10 -2.12 -2.25
N SER A 65 7.41 -2.30 -2.06
CA SER A 65 7.95 -3.31 -1.13
C SER A 65 7.48 -3.10 0.30
N LEU A 66 7.12 -1.87 0.68
CA LEU A 66 6.53 -1.58 1.99
C LEU A 66 5.20 -2.31 2.22
N LEU A 67 4.41 -2.49 1.15
CA LEU A 67 3.10 -3.13 1.22
C LEU A 67 3.13 -4.62 0.86
N LEU A 68 4.17 -5.08 0.16
CA LEU A 68 4.23 -6.47 -0.33
C LEU A 68 4.04 -7.53 0.77
N PRO A 69 4.60 -7.43 1.99
CA PRO A 69 4.36 -8.43 3.04
C PRO A 69 2.88 -8.53 3.42
N ALA A 70 2.21 -7.39 3.59
CA ALA A 70 0.78 -7.34 3.91
C ALA A 70 -0.08 -7.91 2.75
N LEU A 71 0.24 -7.55 1.51
CA LEU A 71 -0.48 -8.05 0.33
C LEU A 71 -0.26 -9.56 0.11
N ALA A 72 0.95 -10.04 0.33
CA ALA A 72 1.25 -11.47 0.34
C ALA A 72 0.40 -12.19 1.41
N SER A 73 0.37 -11.68 2.65
CA SER A 73 -0.45 -12.28 3.71
C SER A 73 -1.94 -12.32 3.34
N LEU A 74 -2.50 -11.25 2.80
CA LEU A 74 -3.92 -11.18 2.42
C LEU A 74 -4.27 -12.12 1.27
N SER A 75 -3.41 -12.19 0.24
CA SER A 75 -3.63 -13.05 -0.92
C SER A 75 -3.47 -14.53 -0.60
N ASN A 76 -2.48 -14.91 0.21
CA ASN A 76 -2.30 -16.29 0.68
C ASN A 76 -3.42 -16.76 1.61
N ALA A 77 -4.10 -15.83 2.32
CA ALA A 77 -5.32 -16.12 3.06
C ALA A 77 -6.57 -16.28 2.16
N GLY A 78 -6.40 -16.27 0.83
CA GLY A 78 -7.48 -16.43 -0.16
C GLY A 78 -8.18 -15.12 -0.53
N GLY A 79 -7.74 -13.97 -0.01
CA GLY A 79 -8.33 -12.67 -0.28
C GLY A 79 -7.97 -12.12 -1.66
N TRP A 80 -8.95 -11.52 -2.35
CA TRP A 80 -8.70 -10.81 -3.60
C TRP A 80 -8.05 -9.45 -3.37
N LEU A 81 -7.10 -9.10 -4.23
CA LEU A 81 -6.42 -7.82 -4.27
C LEU A 81 -6.78 -7.07 -5.56
N ALA A 82 -7.03 -5.77 -5.46
CA ALA A 82 -7.23 -4.91 -6.62
C ALA A 82 -6.17 -3.80 -6.68
N LEU A 83 -5.58 -3.61 -7.85
CA LEU A 83 -4.81 -2.42 -8.20
C LEU A 83 -5.62 -1.57 -9.18
N VAL A 84 -5.98 -0.36 -8.78
CA VAL A 84 -6.84 0.53 -9.56
C VAL A 84 -6.01 1.69 -10.11
N ALA A 85 -5.94 1.74 -11.44
CA ALA A 85 -5.18 2.69 -12.23
C ALA A 85 -3.69 2.80 -11.83
N PRO A 86 -2.96 1.70 -11.61
CA PRO A 86 -1.53 1.80 -11.33
C PRO A 86 -0.82 2.52 -12.51
N PRO A 87 0.00 3.56 -12.24
CA PRO A 87 0.68 4.31 -13.30
C PRO A 87 1.74 3.51 -14.06
N TRP A 88 2.04 2.30 -13.60
CA TRP A 88 2.99 1.37 -14.19
C TRP A 88 2.44 -0.04 -14.13
N MET A 89 2.93 -0.90 -15.03
CA MET A 89 2.59 -2.32 -15.01
C MET A 89 3.30 -3.00 -13.82
N PRO A 90 2.58 -3.69 -12.92
CA PRO A 90 3.22 -4.48 -11.87
C PRO A 90 4.14 -5.54 -12.45
N HIS A 91 5.36 -5.65 -11.91
CA HIS A 91 6.30 -6.68 -12.33
C HIS A 91 5.96 -8.02 -11.65
N ALA A 92 5.09 -8.80 -12.29
CA ALA A 92 4.55 -10.05 -11.73
C ALA A 92 5.62 -11.02 -11.15
N PRO A 93 6.73 -11.33 -11.84
CA PRO A 93 7.80 -12.16 -11.28
C PRO A 93 8.37 -11.65 -9.95
N ALA A 94 8.59 -10.34 -9.82
CA ALA A 94 9.10 -9.76 -8.57
C ALA A 94 8.07 -9.86 -7.44
N TRP A 95 6.78 -9.70 -7.74
CA TRP A 95 5.72 -9.80 -6.74
C TRP A 95 5.48 -11.25 -6.30
N ALA A 96 5.56 -12.22 -7.22
CA ALA A 96 5.56 -13.63 -6.88
C ALA A 96 6.79 -14.01 -6.02
N ALA A 97 7.97 -13.49 -6.34
CA ALA A 97 9.17 -13.69 -5.51
C ALA A 97 9.05 -13.06 -4.12
N ALA A 98 8.18 -12.06 -3.94
CA ALA A 98 7.82 -11.48 -2.65
C ALA A 98 6.67 -12.23 -1.94
N GLY A 99 6.21 -13.36 -2.48
CA GLY A 99 5.20 -14.22 -1.87
C GLY A 99 3.75 -13.87 -2.20
N LEU A 100 3.50 -12.95 -3.14
CA LEU A 100 2.14 -12.57 -3.53
C LEU A 100 1.52 -13.64 -4.45
N ALA A 101 0.32 -14.13 -4.11
CA ALA A 101 -0.44 -15.06 -4.94
C ALA A 101 -1.08 -14.31 -6.12
N LEU A 102 -0.43 -14.36 -7.28
CA LEU A 102 -0.78 -13.57 -8.47
C LEU A 102 -2.17 -13.90 -9.02
N GLU A 103 -2.65 -15.13 -8.82
CA GLU A 103 -4.00 -15.57 -9.20
C GLU A 103 -5.12 -14.85 -8.41
N ARG A 104 -4.78 -14.14 -7.33
CA ARG A 104 -5.68 -13.31 -6.54
C ARG A 104 -5.54 -11.82 -6.83
N LEU A 105 -4.74 -11.44 -7.83
CA LEU A 105 -4.49 -10.03 -8.18
C LEU A 105 -5.31 -9.62 -9.40
N VAL A 106 -6.12 -8.58 -9.24
CA VAL A 106 -6.84 -7.91 -10.34
C VAL A 106 -6.23 -6.55 -10.58
N VAL A 107 -5.89 -6.24 -11.84
CA VAL A 107 -5.36 -4.93 -12.24
C VAL A 107 -6.38 -4.24 -13.14
N LEU A 108 -6.86 -3.07 -12.72
CA LEU A 108 -7.92 -2.33 -13.41
C LEU A 108 -7.39 -0.98 -13.90
N PRO A 109 -7.24 -0.76 -15.22
CA PRO A 109 -6.94 0.56 -15.77
C PRO A 109 -8.22 1.42 -15.76
N ALA A 110 -8.47 2.15 -14.66
CA ALA A 110 -9.74 2.87 -14.46
C ALA A 110 -9.76 4.32 -14.95
N GLY A 111 -8.61 4.93 -15.26
CA GLY A 111 -8.50 6.29 -15.79
C GLY A 111 -9.31 7.31 -14.99
N LYS A 112 -10.24 8.02 -15.65
CA LYS A 112 -11.12 9.02 -15.00
C LYS A 112 -12.10 8.40 -13.99
N GLN A 113 -12.41 7.12 -14.11
CA GLN A 113 -13.35 6.40 -13.24
C GLN A 113 -12.67 5.73 -12.04
N THR A 114 -11.42 6.11 -11.72
CA THR A 114 -10.64 5.51 -10.62
C THR A 114 -11.39 5.58 -9.29
N ALA A 115 -11.85 6.76 -8.85
CA ALA A 115 -12.56 6.90 -7.57
C ALA A 115 -13.86 6.09 -7.53
N TRP A 116 -14.65 6.13 -8.60
CA TRP A 116 -15.88 5.33 -8.69
C TRP A 116 -15.60 3.83 -8.65
N SER A 117 -14.58 3.36 -9.37
CA SER A 117 -14.17 1.96 -9.37
C SER A 117 -13.75 1.48 -7.99
N VAL A 118 -12.94 2.28 -7.27
CA VAL A 118 -12.56 1.97 -5.88
C VAL A 118 -13.81 1.89 -4.99
N GLU A 119 -14.73 2.84 -5.10
CA GLU A 119 -15.98 2.81 -4.33
C GLU A 119 -16.78 1.53 -4.58
N GLN A 120 -16.90 1.08 -5.83
CA GLN A 120 -17.59 -0.17 -6.15
C GLN A 120 -16.88 -1.42 -5.61
N LEU A 121 -15.55 -1.46 -5.68
CA LEU A 121 -14.74 -2.57 -5.14
C LEU A 121 -14.85 -2.66 -3.61
N LEU A 122 -14.90 -1.51 -2.92
CA LEU A 122 -15.13 -1.46 -1.49
C LEU A 122 -16.57 -1.88 -1.15
N ALA A 123 -17.55 -1.39 -1.91
CA ALA A 123 -18.96 -1.66 -1.70
C ALA A 123 -19.34 -3.13 -1.89
N CYS A 124 -18.73 -3.82 -2.88
CA CYS A 124 -19.02 -5.23 -3.13
C CYS A 124 -18.51 -6.18 -2.05
N GLY A 125 -17.51 -5.77 -1.25
CA GLY A 125 -17.01 -6.54 -0.11
C GLY A 125 -16.20 -7.79 -0.47
N GLY A 126 -15.89 -8.01 -1.75
CA GLY A 126 -15.14 -9.19 -2.21
C GLY A 126 -13.62 -9.08 -2.12
N PHE A 127 -13.09 -7.90 -1.79
CA PHE A 127 -11.65 -7.61 -1.80
C PHE A 127 -11.10 -7.48 -0.39
N ALA A 128 -9.96 -8.14 -0.15
CA ALA A 128 -9.21 -8.03 1.09
C ALA A 128 -8.23 -6.84 1.04
N GLY A 129 -7.79 -6.43 -0.15
CA GLY A 129 -6.95 -5.25 -0.36
C GLY A 129 -7.30 -4.49 -1.64
N VAL A 130 -7.39 -3.17 -1.56
CA VAL A 130 -7.63 -2.28 -2.70
C VAL A 130 -6.61 -1.15 -2.67
N LEU A 131 -5.73 -1.12 -3.66
CA LEU A 131 -4.74 -0.07 -3.85
C LEU A 131 -5.14 0.75 -5.06
N ALA A 132 -5.10 2.07 -4.94
CA ALA A 132 -5.47 2.94 -6.04
C ALA A 132 -4.53 4.13 -6.19
N TRP A 133 -4.37 4.57 -7.43
CA TRP A 133 -3.61 5.77 -7.80
C TRP A 133 -4.58 6.78 -8.41
N PRO A 134 -5.38 7.46 -7.58
CA PRO A 134 -6.18 8.55 -8.08
C PRO A 134 -5.25 9.63 -8.63
N GLY A 135 -5.53 10.12 -9.84
CA GLY A 135 -4.81 11.25 -10.41
C GLY A 135 -4.89 12.49 -9.51
N ALA A 136 -4.06 13.50 -9.81
CA ALA A 136 -3.89 14.70 -8.96
C ALA A 136 -5.20 15.46 -8.62
N GLY A 137 -6.27 15.27 -9.41
CA GLY A 137 -7.55 15.97 -9.28
C GLY A 137 -8.61 15.30 -8.40
N ILE A 138 -8.29 14.28 -7.59
CA ILE A 138 -9.30 13.72 -6.66
C ILE A 138 -9.69 14.74 -5.60
N ASP A 139 -10.99 15.05 -5.51
CA ASP A 139 -11.52 16.06 -4.61
C ASP A 139 -11.84 15.53 -3.21
N ALA A 140 -12.07 16.45 -2.27
CA ALA A 140 -12.38 16.10 -0.88
C ALA A 140 -13.70 15.29 -0.74
N ARG A 141 -14.67 15.53 -1.64
CA ARG A 141 -15.95 14.83 -1.64
C ARG A 141 -15.76 13.36 -2.01
N ALA A 142 -15.01 13.07 -3.07
CA ALA A 142 -14.65 11.72 -3.48
C ALA A 142 -13.86 11.02 -2.38
N LEU A 143 -12.85 11.66 -1.79
CA LEU A 143 -12.10 11.07 -0.67
C LEU A 143 -13.00 10.71 0.51
N ARG A 144 -13.98 11.56 0.85
CA ARG A 144 -14.91 11.26 1.95
C ARG A 144 -15.84 10.10 1.61
N ARG A 145 -16.32 10.01 0.37
CA ARG A 145 -17.10 8.85 -0.10
C ARG A 145 -16.28 7.56 -0.02
N LEU A 146 -15.01 7.61 -0.41
CA LEU A 146 -14.11 6.45 -0.31
C LEU A 146 -13.85 6.02 1.14
N GLN A 147 -13.63 6.97 2.05
CA GLN A 147 -13.51 6.66 3.48
C GLN A 147 -14.80 6.00 4.01
N VAL A 148 -15.97 6.54 3.70
CA VAL A 148 -17.26 5.94 4.11
C VAL A 148 -17.44 4.55 3.50
N ALA A 149 -17.03 4.35 2.24
CA ALA A 149 -17.10 3.05 1.59
C ALA A 149 -16.17 2.02 2.24
N ALA A 150 -15.02 2.44 2.76
CA ALA A 150 -14.08 1.56 3.47
C ALA A 150 -14.46 1.31 4.93
N GLU A 151 -15.20 2.23 5.56
CA GLU A 151 -15.45 2.24 7.00
C GLU A 151 -16.09 0.94 7.51
N GLY A 152 -15.44 0.30 8.50
CA GLY A 152 -15.93 -0.92 9.16
C GLY A 152 -15.95 -2.18 8.27
N ARG A 153 -15.26 -2.15 7.12
CA ARG A 153 -15.13 -3.31 6.23
C ARG A 153 -13.81 -4.04 6.48
N PRO A 154 -13.75 -5.37 6.34
CA PRO A 154 -12.51 -6.14 6.53
C PRO A 154 -11.54 -6.01 5.33
N VAL A 155 -11.30 -4.80 4.84
CA VAL A 155 -10.46 -4.48 3.67
C VAL A 155 -9.33 -3.53 4.06
N PHE A 156 -8.16 -3.76 3.47
CA PHE A 156 -7.07 -2.78 3.45
C PHE A 156 -7.23 -1.86 2.24
N ALA A 157 -7.65 -0.62 2.46
CA ALA A 157 -7.85 0.37 1.39
C ALA A 157 -6.74 1.41 1.42
N CYS A 158 -5.98 1.52 0.32
CA CYS A 158 -4.81 2.39 0.22
C CYS A 158 -4.86 3.28 -1.03
N LEU A 159 -4.69 4.60 -0.85
CA LEU A 159 -4.54 5.55 -1.94
C LEU A 159 -3.11 6.06 -2.03
N TRP A 160 -2.56 6.00 -3.23
CA TRP A 160 -1.26 6.58 -3.57
C TRP A 160 -1.46 7.95 -4.20
N ARG A 161 -0.91 8.99 -3.58
CA ARG A 161 -1.10 10.40 -3.98
C ARG A 161 0.22 11.16 -3.94
N SER A 162 0.25 12.34 -4.56
CA SER A 162 1.41 13.24 -4.52
C SER A 162 1.66 13.78 -3.10
N THR A 163 2.92 14.05 -2.76
CA THR A 163 3.28 14.72 -1.50
C THR A 163 2.72 16.14 -1.39
N ALA A 164 2.37 16.78 -2.52
CA ALA A 164 1.66 18.06 -2.54
C ALA A 164 0.32 18.01 -1.77
N ALA A 165 -0.30 16.82 -1.65
CA ALA A 165 -1.53 16.64 -0.88
C ALA A 165 -1.31 16.63 0.64
N ALA A 166 -0.07 16.61 1.14
CA ALA A 166 0.24 16.50 2.57
C ALA A 166 -0.43 17.61 3.40
N ALA A 167 -0.39 18.85 2.90
CA ALA A 167 -1.00 20.02 3.54
C ALA A 167 -2.53 20.09 3.38
N SER A 168 -3.11 19.33 2.45
CA SER A 168 -4.56 19.34 2.22
C SER A 168 -5.29 18.48 3.26
N PRO A 169 -6.48 18.92 3.74
CA PRO A 169 -7.33 18.12 4.60
C PRO A 169 -7.70 16.78 3.95
N SER A 170 -7.69 15.71 4.73
CA SER A 170 -8.05 14.39 4.27
C SER A 170 -8.86 13.62 5.32
N PRO A 171 -9.91 12.90 4.90
CA PRO A 171 -10.70 12.05 5.80
C PRO A 171 -9.96 10.79 6.24
N ALA A 172 -8.89 10.38 5.54
CA ALA A 172 -8.13 9.18 5.87
C ALA A 172 -7.54 9.27 7.29
N PRO A 173 -7.81 8.30 8.18
CA PRO A 173 -7.26 8.32 9.54
C PRO A 173 -5.76 8.04 9.60
N LEU A 174 -5.20 7.35 8.59
CA LEU A 174 -3.77 7.10 8.46
C LEU A 174 -3.24 7.78 7.19
N ARG A 175 -2.20 8.61 7.34
CA ARG A 175 -1.50 9.26 6.23
C ARG A 175 0.00 9.14 6.44
N LEU A 176 0.69 8.59 5.46
CA LEU A 176 2.13 8.40 5.44
C LEU A 176 2.73 9.20 4.28
N GLU A 177 3.90 9.78 4.50
CA GLU A 177 4.73 10.33 3.44
C GLU A 177 5.98 9.46 3.30
N LEU A 178 6.30 9.13 2.05
CA LEU A 178 7.42 8.30 1.68
C LEU A 178 8.46 9.12 0.93
N ALA A 179 9.72 9.00 1.37
CA ALA A 179 10.85 9.61 0.69
C ALA A 179 12.00 8.60 0.57
N ALA A 180 12.72 8.67 -0.55
CA ALA A 180 13.98 7.95 -0.69
C ALA A 180 15.03 8.51 0.27
N ALA A 181 15.73 7.61 0.97
CA ALA A 181 16.99 7.89 1.64
C ALA A 181 18.07 6.97 1.06
N GLU A 182 19.36 7.29 1.29
CA GLU A 182 20.50 6.68 0.58
C GLU A 182 20.38 5.18 0.33
N ASN A 183 20.05 4.39 1.36
CA ASN A 183 19.83 2.94 1.29
C ASN A 183 18.56 2.48 2.01
N SER A 184 17.63 3.38 2.29
CA SER A 184 16.41 3.08 3.06
C SER A 184 15.20 3.85 2.53
N LEU A 185 14.02 3.43 2.96
CA LEU A 185 12.79 4.20 2.81
C LEU A 185 12.58 5.04 4.06
N SER A 186 12.50 6.35 3.91
CA SER A 186 12.04 7.24 4.98
C SER A 186 10.51 7.24 4.99
N VAL A 187 9.91 6.89 6.13
CA VAL A 187 8.46 6.86 6.36
C VAL A 187 8.12 7.89 7.42
N ARG A 188 7.43 8.95 7.02
CA ARG A 188 6.96 10.01 7.91
C ARG A 188 5.46 9.88 8.11
N ILE A 189 5.01 9.60 9.32
CA ILE A 189 3.59 9.49 9.64
C ILE A 189 3.03 10.91 9.83
N LEU A 190 2.21 11.37 8.88
CA LEU A 190 1.59 12.70 8.90
C LEU A 190 0.34 12.73 9.77
N LYS A 191 -0.40 11.62 9.80
CA LYS A 191 -1.65 11.48 10.53
C LYS A 191 -1.84 10.02 10.93
N ARG A 192 -2.24 9.79 12.18
CA ARG A 192 -2.71 8.49 12.69
C ARG A 192 -3.72 8.72 13.82
N ARG A 193 -4.52 7.72 14.15
CA ARG A 193 -5.34 7.71 15.37
C ARG A 193 -4.46 7.33 16.56
N GLY A 194 -4.12 8.30 17.40
CA GLY A 194 -3.32 8.05 18.59
C GLY A 194 -2.42 9.23 18.89
N ARG A 195 -1.42 8.98 19.76
CA ARG A 195 -0.36 9.94 20.00
C ARG A 195 0.24 10.41 18.68
N PRO A 196 0.65 11.69 18.56
CA PRO A 196 1.43 12.14 17.42
C PRO A 196 2.60 11.19 17.16
N ALA A 197 2.92 10.97 15.89
CA ALA A 197 4.05 10.13 15.52
C ALA A 197 5.37 10.83 15.83
N ALA A 198 6.37 10.02 16.18
CA ALA A 198 7.74 10.46 16.41
C ALA A 198 8.45 10.82 15.09
N GLN A 199 9.76 10.99 15.16
CA GLN A 199 10.63 11.28 14.02
C GLN A 199 10.43 10.29 12.85
N PRO A 200 10.80 10.66 11.62
CA PRO A 200 10.71 9.76 10.46
C PRO A 200 11.39 8.42 10.74
N LEU A 201 10.72 7.32 10.36
CA LEU A 201 11.27 5.98 10.43
C LEU A 201 12.13 5.72 9.19
N HIS A 202 13.26 5.05 9.37
CA HIS A 202 14.12 4.63 8.26
C HIS A 202 14.07 3.11 8.13
N LEU A 203 13.40 2.62 7.09
CA LEU A 203 13.19 1.19 6.86
C LEU A 203 14.12 0.67 5.77
N SER A 204 14.87 -0.38 6.06
CA SER A 204 15.63 -1.12 5.05
C SER A 204 14.70 -2.07 4.31
N LEU A 205 14.33 -1.72 3.07
CA LEU A 205 13.39 -2.53 2.28
C LEU A 205 14.12 -3.58 1.42
N PRO A 206 13.69 -4.86 1.44
CA PRO A 206 14.12 -5.83 0.45
C PRO A 206 13.61 -5.40 -0.93
N ARG A 207 14.50 -5.48 -1.93
CA ARG A 207 14.16 -5.20 -3.34
C ARG A 207 13.92 -6.54 -4.06
N PRO A 208 12.66 -7.00 -4.19
CA PRO A 208 12.38 -8.24 -4.90
C PRO A 208 12.83 -8.12 -6.36
N GLY A 209 13.47 -9.19 -6.87
CA GLY A 209 14.06 -9.20 -8.22
C GLY A 209 15.49 -8.66 -8.31
N ARG A 210 15.99 -7.93 -7.30
CA ARG A 210 17.41 -7.57 -7.19
C ARG A 210 18.16 -8.65 -6.40
N SER A 211 18.14 -9.89 -6.87
CA SER A 211 19.15 -10.82 -6.39
C SER A 211 20.50 -10.30 -6.89
N VAL A 212 21.47 -10.10 -6.00
CA VAL A 212 22.90 -10.07 -6.39
C VAL A 212 23.30 -11.52 -6.73
N ARG A 213 22.57 -12.14 -7.65
CA ARG A 213 23.14 -13.19 -8.47
C ARG A 213 23.82 -12.40 -9.56
N ALA A 214 25.14 -12.30 -9.49
CA ALA A 214 25.92 -12.09 -10.70
C ALA A 214 25.29 -13.03 -11.73
N LEU A 215 24.73 -12.48 -12.80
CA LEU A 215 24.27 -13.26 -13.92
C LEU A 215 25.53 -13.90 -14.51
N ALA A 216 25.98 -15.01 -13.94
CA ALA A 216 26.65 -16.05 -14.69
C ALA A 216 25.57 -16.65 -15.61
N GLY A 217 25.15 -15.87 -16.60
CA GLY A 217 24.26 -16.37 -17.64
C GLY A 217 25.01 -17.47 -18.39
N PRO A 218 24.37 -18.60 -18.73
CA PRO A 218 24.92 -19.46 -19.75
C PRO A 218 25.03 -18.64 -21.04
N ALA A 219 26.15 -18.81 -21.74
CA ALA A 219 26.48 -18.12 -22.98
C ALA A 219 25.43 -18.42 -24.07
N LEU A 220 24.30 -17.71 -24.04
CA LEU A 220 23.33 -17.68 -25.12
C LEU A 220 23.52 -16.38 -25.89
N SER A 221 24.66 -16.30 -26.58
CA SER A 221 24.84 -15.37 -27.69
C SER A 221 24.74 -16.16 -29.00
N PRO A 222 23.68 -15.98 -29.81
CA PRO A 222 23.62 -16.56 -31.15
C PRO A 222 24.53 -15.83 -32.14
N ALA A 223 25.43 -14.96 -31.69
CA ALA A 223 26.34 -14.21 -32.56
C ALA A 223 27.54 -15.01 -33.09
N ALA A 224 27.76 -16.25 -32.63
CA ALA A 224 28.88 -17.09 -33.08
C ALA A 224 28.59 -17.93 -34.35
N ALA A 225 27.37 -17.89 -34.91
CA ALA A 225 26.98 -18.75 -36.04
C ALA A 225 27.10 -18.10 -37.43
N ARG A 226 27.83 -16.99 -37.58
CA ARG A 226 28.09 -16.38 -38.90
C ARG A 226 29.53 -15.90 -39.05
N SER A 227 30.45 -16.83 -39.27
CA SER A 227 31.58 -16.61 -40.17
C SER A 227 32.25 -17.95 -40.51
N ALA A 228 31.65 -18.71 -41.42
CA ALA A 228 32.42 -19.66 -42.22
C ALA A 228 32.91 -18.87 -43.44
N ALA A 229 34.19 -18.54 -43.43
CA ALA A 229 34.87 -17.91 -44.54
C ALA A 229 34.76 -18.78 -45.80
N LEU A 230 34.22 -18.20 -46.87
CA LEU A 230 34.48 -18.67 -48.23
C LEU A 230 35.91 -18.24 -48.56
N ALA A 231 36.85 -19.17 -48.35
CA ALA A 231 38.19 -19.08 -48.90
C ALA A 231 38.14 -19.20 -50.42
N ALA A 232 38.88 -18.32 -51.09
CA ALA A 232 39.12 -18.34 -52.52
C ALA A 232 39.76 -19.66 -52.98
N VAL A 233 39.37 -20.11 -54.18
CA VAL A 233 40.18 -21.01 -55.01
C VAL A 233 40.29 -20.37 -56.39
N ALA A 234 41.54 -20.39 -56.86
CA ALA A 234 42.16 -19.91 -58.10
C ALA A 234 41.27 -19.71 -59.34
#